data_AF-A0A965PGX4-F1
#
_entry.id   AF-A0A965PGX4-F1
#
_cell.length_a   1.000
_cell.length_b   1.000
_cell.length_c   1.000
_cell.angle_alpha   90.00
_cell.angle_beta   90.00
_cell.angle_gamma   90.00
#
_symmetry.space_group_name_H-M   'P 1'
#
loop_
_entity.id
_entity.type
_entity.pdbx_description
1 polymer ?
#
loop_
_entity_poly.entity_id
_entity_poly.type
_entity_poly.pdbx_seq_one_letter_code
_entity_poly.pdbx_strand_id
1 'polypeptide(L)'
;MTPMDYIELSGVPESKWPTFKEWFGWHEKLDLVGVAKDGDTIAGVAIARCLNDGQDPVHYKHTEDGDNVFVDLTVTSTDGISNALSRKALKCLLSILWDRFGPRRRIMFKRNGAYKEYDYLKFMTKAMA
;
A
#
# COMPACT_ATOMS: atom_id res chain seq x y z
N MET A 1 -13.24 12.90 6.54
CA MET A 1 -12.55 11.64 6.89
C MET A 1 -11.17 11.68 6.26
N THR A 2 -10.13 11.54 7.07
CA THR A 2 -8.74 11.45 6.61
C THR A 2 -8.42 10.02 6.15
N PRO A 3 -7.34 9.79 5.38
CA PRO A 3 -6.90 8.44 5.05
C PRO A 3 -6.52 7.61 6.29
N MET A 4 -6.00 8.27 7.32
CA MET A 4 -5.70 7.65 8.61
C MET A 4 -6.98 7.15 9.29
N ASP A 5 -8.01 8.01 9.39
CA ASP A 5 -9.33 7.63 9.95
C ASP A 5 -9.93 6.43 9.19
N TYR A 6 -9.79 6.41 7.86
CA TYR A 6 -10.29 5.31 7.02
C TYR A 6 -9.59 3.98 7.32
N ILE A 7 -8.28 4.00 7.56
CA ILE A 7 -7.54 2.80 7.96
C ILE A 7 -7.95 2.34 9.35
N GLU A 8 -8.11 3.26 10.31
CA GLU A 8 -8.53 2.92 11.68
C GLU A 8 -9.90 2.25 11.68
N LEU A 9 -10.85 2.74 10.87
CA LEU A 9 -12.17 2.14 10.70
C LEU A 9 -12.13 0.70 10.18
N SER A 10 -11.07 0.30 9.47
CA SER A 10 -10.91 -1.07 8.97
C SER A 10 -10.41 -2.07 10.02
N GLY A 11 -10.10 -1.62 11.23
CA GLY A 11 -9.66 -2.48 12.33
C GLY A 11 -8.24 -3.03 12.16
N VAL A 12 -7.38 -2.39 11.36
CA VAL A 12 -5.97 -2.78 11.23
C VAL A 12 -5.31 -2.66 12.61
N PRO A 13 -4.78 -3.77 13.18
CA PRO A 13 -4.35 -3.81 14.56
C PRO A 13 -3.18 -2.87 14.82
N GLU A 14 -3.31 -2.11 15.90
CA GLU A 14 -2.37 -1.17 16.51
C GLU A 14 -1.03 -1.88 16.83
N SER A 15 -0.18 -2.06 15.82
CA SER A 15 1.16 -2.64 16.00
C SER A 15 2.11 -2.15 14.91
N LYS A 16 2.11 -0.84 14.66
CA LYS A 16 3.15 -0.18 13.86
C LYS A 16 3.72 0.95 14.70
N TRP A 17 4.99 0.80 15.06
CA TRP A 17 5.69 1.54 16.10
C TRP A 17 6.05 3.00 15.71
N PRO A 18 6.12 3.95 16.67
CA PRO A 18 5.72 3.84 18.08
C PRO A 18 4.20 3.90 18.28
N THR A 19 3.51 4.60 17.39
CA THR A 19 2.06 4.64 17.27
C THR A 19 1.67 4.53 15.81
N PHE A 20 0.44 4.09 15.53
CA PHE A 20 -0.09 4.06 14.16
C PHE A 20 -0.01 5.44 13.49
N LYS A 21 -0.28 6.50 14.24
CA LYS A 21 -0.21 7.89 13.77
C LYS A 21 1.20 8.31 13.34
N GLU A 22 2.22 7.99 14.13
CA GLU A 22 3.62 8.32 13.77
C GLU A 22 4.08 7.49 12.57
N TRP A 23 3.70 6.22 12.53
CA TRP A 23 3.97 5.35 11.41
C TRP A 23 3.34 5.89 10.11
N PHE A 24 2.06 6.23 10.16
CA PHE A 24 1.33 6.81 9.02
C PHE A 24 1.95 8.14 8.61
N GLY A 25 2.20 9.04 9.57
CA GLY A 25 2.75 10.36 9.33
C GLY A 25 4.14 10.35 8.69
N TRP A 26 4.98 9.36 8.99
CA TRP A 26 6.26 9.20 8.28
C TRP A 26 6.05 8.84 6.79
N HIS A 27 5.10 7.95 6.47
CA HIS A 27 4.81 7.58 5.08
C HIS A 27 4.17 8.74 4.33
N GLU A 28 3.29 9.48 4.98
CA GLU A 28 2.64 10.66 4.40
C GLU A 28 3.66 11.76 4.06
N LYS A 29 4.60 12.06 4.97
CA LYS A 29 5.66 13.05 4.74
C LYS A 29 6.57 12.75 3.56
N LEU A 30 6.66 11.48 3.16
CA LEU A 30 7.49 11.01 2.05
C LEU A 30 6.67 10.72 0.78
N ASP A 31 5.38 11.08 0.76
CA ASP A 31 4.49 10.86 -0.39
C ASP A 31 4.38 9.36 -0.76
N LEU A 32 4.30 8.51 0.27
CA LEU A 32 4.24 7.04 0.17
C LEU A 32 2.82 6.49 0.42
N VAL A 33 1.84 7.38 0.55
CA VAL A 33 0.44 7.05 0.81
C VAL A 33 -0.39 7.31 -0.44
N GLY A 34 -0.86 6.26 -1.09
CA GLY A 34 -1.83 6.33 -2.18
C GLY A 34 -3.26 6.35 -1.65
N VAL A 35 -4.08 7.26 -2.14
CA VAL A 35 -5.50 7.39 -1.75
C VAL A 35 -6.38 7.28 -2.99
N ALA A 36 -7.26 6.28 -3.02
CA ALA A 36 -8.32 6.17 -4.01
C ALA A 36 -9.59 6.81 -3.48
N LYS A 37 -10.21 7.67 -4.29
CA LYS A 37 -11.46 8.36 -3.96
C LYS A 37 -12.58 7.98 -4.92
N ASP A 38 -13.81 7.98 -4.41
CA ASP A 38 -15.04 7.94 -5.19
C ASP A 38 -15.81 9.24 -4.90
N GLY A 39 -15.66 10.21 -5.81
CA GLY A 39 -16.02 11.60 -5.55
C GLY A 39 -15.20 12.17 -4.39
N ASP A 40 -15.89 12.67 -3.36
CA ASP A 40 -15.28 13.24 -2.16
C ASP A 40 -15.00 12.20 -1.06
N THR A 41 -15.38 10.94 -1.27
CA THR A 41 -15.25 9.87 -0.27
C THR A 41 -14.01 9.03 -0.53
N ILE A 42 -13.25 8.71 0.53
CA ILE A 42 -12.14 7.77 0.43
C ILE A 42 -12.71 6.35 0.25
N ALA A 43 -12.29 5.70 -0.83
CA ALA A 43 -12.69 4.34 -1.18
C ALA A 43 -11.56 3.32 -0.96
N GLY A 44 -10.32 3.79 -0.77
CA GLY A 44 -9.21 2.93 -0.38
C GLY A 44 -7.92 3.70 -0.13
N VAL A 45 -7.02 3.08 0.63
CA VAL A 45 -5.70 3.61 0.97
C VAL A 45 -4.67 2.50 0.82
N ALA A 46 -3.55 2.80 0.17
CA ALA A 46 -2.38 1.93 0.11
C ALA A 46 -1.14 2.67 0.60
N ILE A 47 -0.25 1.94 1.25
CA ILE A 47 1.04 2.45 1.72
C ILE A 47 2.10 1.52 1.17
N ALA A 48 3.01 2.07 0.37
CA ALA A 48 4.03 1.30 -0.33
C ALA A 48 5.34 2.09 -0.45
N ARG A 49 6.45 1.36 -0.51
CA ARG A 49 7.82 1.93 -0.53
C ARG A 49 8.71 1.13 -1.46
N CYS A 50 9.68 1.78 -2.07
CA CYS A 50 10.75 1.10 -2.78
C CYS A 50 11.91 0.70 -1.84
N LEU A 51 12.48 -0.49 -2.07
CA LEU A 51 13.61 -1.10 -1.34
C LEU A 51 14.57 -1.79 -2.31
N ASN A 52 15.85 -1.84 -1.96
CA ASN A 52 16.86 -2.60 -2.71
C ASN A 52 16.63 -4.11 -2.62
N ASP A 53 17.18 -4.87 -3.57
CA ASP A 53 17.08 -6.33 -3.57
C ASP A 53 17.72 -6.96 -2.32
N GLY A 54 17.05 -7.98 -1.76
CA GLY A 54 17.48 -8.68 -0.54
C GLY A 54 17.43 -7.86 0.76
N GLN A 55 16.97 -6.61 0.70
CA GLN A 55 16.88 -5.76 1.88
C GLN A 55 15.64 -6.08 2.70
N ASP A 56 15.81 -6.34 4.00
CA ASP A 56 14.68 -6.50 4.91
C ASP A 56 13.90 -5.17 5.00
N PRO A 57 12.56 -5.17 4.89
CA PRO A 57 11.72 -3.98 5.10
C PRO A 57 11.71 -3.57 6.57
N VAL A 58 12.82 -3.00 7.03
CA VAL A 58 12.90 -2.33 8.32
C VAL A 58 11.95 -1.12 8.30
N HIS A 59 11.38 -0.82 9.46
CA HIS A 59 10.51 0.33 9.66
C HIS A 59 11.27 1.62 9.26
N TYR A 60 10.65 2.45 8.42
CA TYR A 60 11.19 3.73 7.91
C TYR A 60 12.33 3.69 6.89
N LYS A 61 12.54 2.56 6.21
CA LYS A 61 13.43 2.53 5.04
C LYS A 61 12.69 2.77 3.73
N HIS A 62 13.12 3.74 2.96
CA HIS A 62 12.67 3.97 1.59
C HIS A 62 13.86 4.39 0.73
N THR A 63 13.93 3.88 -0.48
CA THR A 63 14.93 4.24 -1.48
C THR A 63 14.21 4.44 -2.80
N GLU A 64 14.20 5.65 -3.35
CA GLU A 64 13.47 5.98 -4.59
C GLU A 64 13.87 5.07 -5.76
N ASP A 65 15.18 4.78 -5.85
CA ASP A 65 15.78 3.90 -6.86
C ASP A 65 15.76 2.40 -6.48
N GLY A 66 15.06 2.03 -5.40
CA GLY A 66 15.02 0.65 -4.92
C GLY A 66 14.43 -0.31 -5.97
N ASP A 67 15.02 -1.50 -6.08
CA ASP A 67 14.68 -2.51 -7.08
C ASP A 67 13.25 -3.08 -6.96
N ASN A 68 12.68 -3.06 -5.75
CA ASN A 68 11.43 -3.74 -5.40
C ASN A 68 10.45 -2.79 -4.73
N VAL A 69 9.14 -2.99 -4.97
CA VAL A 69 8.08 -2.33 -4.20
C VAL A 69 7.64 -3.22 -3.05
N PHE A 70 7.65 -2.67 -1.85
CA PHE A 70 7.08 -3.28 -0.66
C PHE A 70 5.77 -2.57 -0.29
N VAL A 71 4.68 -3.33 -0.23
CA VAL A 71 3.35 -2.83 0.16
C VAL A 71 3.17 -3.11 1.65
N ASP A 72 3.29 -2.06 2.46
CA ASP A 72 3.15 -2.11 3.92
C ASP A 72 1.69 -2.30 4.35
N LEU A 73 0.75 -1.70 3.61
CA LEU A 73 -0.66 -1.75 3.92
C LEU A 73 -1.51 -1.50 2.66
N THR A 74 -2.65 -2.17 2.58
CA THR A 74 -3.69 -1.84 1.61
C THR A 74 -5.05 -2.09 2.23
N VAL A 75 -5.88 -1.06 2.26
CA VAL A 75 -7.26 -1.11 2.77
C VAL A 75 -8.17 -0.59 1.67
N THR A 76 -9.07 -1.43 1.20
CA THR A 76 -10.07 -1.06 0.18
C THR A 76 -11.50 -1.34 0.64
N SER A 77 -11.66 -1.88 1.85
CA SER A 77 -12.94 -2.06 2.51
C SER A 77 -12.74 -1.97 4.01
N THR A 78 -13.63 -1.25 4.69
CA THR A 78 -13.61 -1.08 6.15
C THR A 78 -14.37 -2.18 6.88
N ASP A 79 -15.28 -2.88 6.20
CA ASP A 79 -16.05 -4.01 6.73
C ASP A 79 -15.40 -5.38 6.44
N GLY A 80 -14.23 -5.38 5.76
CA GLY A 80 -13.53 -6.60 5.33
C GLY A 80 -14.19 -7.34 4.17
N ILE A 81 -15.31 -6.86 3.61
CA ILE A 81 -16.05 -7.52 2.54
C ILE A 81 -15.64 -6.95 1.18
N SER A 82 -15.23 -7.83 0.26
CA SER A 82 -14.90 -7.42 -1.11
C SER A 82 -16.16 -7.15 -1.93
N ASN A 83 -16.34 -5.91 -2.39
CA ASN A 83 -17.45 -5.46 -3.22
C ASN A 83 -16.95 -4.78 -4.52
N ALA A 84 -17.86 -4.28 -5.35
CA ALA A 84 -17.48 -3.66 -6.63
C ALA A 84 -16.61 -2.40 -6.44
N LEU A 85 -16.94 -1.58 -5.43
CA LEU A 85 -16.20 -0.37 -5.09
C LEU A 85 -14.79 -0.70 -4.59
N SER A 86 -14.64 -1.67 -3.70
CA SER A 86 -13.34 -2.07 -3.16
C SER A 86 -12.40 -2.61 -4.24
N ARG A 87 -12.93 -3.36 -5.21
CA ARG A 87 -12.15 -3.81 -6.38
C ARG A 87 -11.72 -2.67 -7.28
N LYS A 88 -12.60 -1.69 -7.51
CA LYS A 88 -12.27 -0.48 -8.29
C LYS A 88 -11.21 0.37 -7.58
N ALA A 89 -11.35 0.54 -6.26
CA ALA A 89 -10.37 1.23 -5.43
C ALA A 89 -9.00 0.54 -5.49
N LEU A 90 -8.96 -0.79 -5.42
CA LEU A 90 -7.71 -1.55 -5.57
C LEU A 90 -7.02 -1.28 -6.91
N LYS A 91 -7.75 -1.32 -8.03
CA LYS A 91 -7.18 -1.02 -9.36
C LYS A 91 -6.64 0.43 -9.43
N CYS A 92 -7.35 1.37 -8.83
CA CYS A 92 -6.91 2.77 -8.74
C CYS A 92 -5.61 2.90 -7.92
N LEU A 93 -5.52 2.25 -6.75
CA LEU A 93 -4.32 2.25 -5.91
C LEU A 93 -3.12 1.62 -6.62
N LEU A 94 -3.35 0.54 -7.38
CA LEU A 94 -2.30 -0.07 -8.21
C LEU A 94 -1.84 0.88 -9.31
N SER A 95 -2.75 1.65 -9.92
CA SER A 95 -2.39 2.67 -10.91
C SER A 95 -1.56 3.78 -10.27
N ILE A 96 -1.94 4.27 -9.08
CA ILE A 96 -1.17 5.27 -8.33
C ILE A 96 0.25 4.76 -8.03
N LEU A 97 0.35 3.50 -7.60
CA LEU A 97 1.64 2.85 -7.33
C LEU A 97 2.49 2.75 -8.60
N TRP A 98 1.87 2.40 -9.73
CA TRP A 98 2.53 2.39 -11.04
C TRP A 98 3.04 3.77 -11.42
N ASP A 99 2.22 4.81 -11.29
CA ASP A 99 2.60 6.17 -11.66
C ASP A 99 3.72 6.70 -10.76
N ARG A 100 3.68 6.34 -9.47
CA ARG A 100 4.66 6.81 -8.48
C ARG A 100 6.01 6.10 -8.59
N PHE A 101 6.00 4.78 -8.67
CA PHE A 101 7.24 4.01 -8.65
C PHE A 101 7.65 3.54 -10.03
N GLY A 102 6.74 3.41 -10.99
CA GLY A 102 7.03 2.82 -12.28
C GLY A 102 7.29 1.31 -12.19
N PRO A 103 7.84 0.70 -13.25
CA PRO A 103 8.17 -0.72 -13.23
C PRO A 103 9.30 -0.99 -12.23
N ARG A 104 9.12 -2.07 -11.46
CA ARG A 104 10.13 -2.61 -10.55
C ARG A 104 10.35 -4.09 -10.81
N ARG A 105 11.33 -4.70 -10.15
CA ARG A 105 11.61 -6.13 -10.32
C ARG A 105 10.54 -6.98 -9.63
N ARG A 106 10.23 -6.66 -8.37
CA ARG A 106 9.21 -7.38 -7.59
C ARG A 106 8.25 -6.44 -6.87
N ILE A 107 7.06 -6.96 -6.60
CA ILE A 107 6.13 -6.41 -5.61
C ILE A 107 5.97 -7.41 -4.47
N MET A 108 6.06 -6.90 -3.25
CA MET A 108 6.14 -7.71 -2.04
C MET A 108 5.07 -7.27 -1.05
N PHE A 109 4.45 -8.26 -0.38
CA PHE A 109 3.42 -8.04 0.62
C PHE A 109 3.77 -8.78 1.89
N LYS A 110 3.56 -8.17 3.06
CA LYS A 110 3.58 -8.89 4.33
C LYS A 110 2.18 -9.41 4.64
N ARG A 111 1.98 -10.72 4.58
CA ARG A 111 0.70 -11.38 4.89
C ARG A 111 0.91 -12.43 5.97
N ASN A 112 0.23 -12.26 7.11
CA ASN A 112 0.28 -13.19 8.25
C ASN A 112 1.73 -13.53 8.69
N GLY A 113 2.59 -12.53 8.75
CA GLY A 113 4.01 -12.71 9.15
C GLY A 113 4.93 -13.26 8.06
N ALA A 114 4.40 -13.73 6.92
CA ALA A 114 5.19 -14.18 5.79
C ALA A 114 5.25 -13.13 4.67
N TYR A 115 6.39 -13.04 4.00
CA TYR A 115 6.54 -12.26 2.78
C TYR A 115 6.01 -13.05 1.58
N LYS A 116 5.13 -12.43 0.80
CA LYS A 116 4.73 -12.93 -0.51
C LYS A 116 5.29 -12.00 -1.57
N GLU A 117 6.10 -12.55 -2.45
CA GLU A 117 6.74 -11.82 -3.55
C GLU A 117 6.15 -12.24 -4.88
N TYR A 118 6.04 -11.29 -5.79
CA TYR A 118 5.58 -11.51 -7.16
C TYR A 118 6.47 -10.72 -8.12
N ASP A 119 6.63 -11.25 -9.33
CA ASP A 119 7.13 -10.45 -10.44
C ASP A 119 6.20 -9.25 -10.65
N TYR A 120 6.78 -8.04 -10.67
CA TYR A 120 6.02 -6.81 -10.66
C TYR A 120 5.15 -6.66 -11.91
N LEU A 121 5.74 -6.81 -13.09
CA LEU A 121 5.04 -6.60 -14.36
C LEU A 121 3.93 -7.64 -14.56
N LYS A 122 4.21 -8.90 -14.25
CA LYS A 122 3.22 -9.98 -14.31
C LYS A 122 2.08 -9.75 -13.32
N PHE A 123 2.39 -9.30 -12.10
CA PHE A 123 1.39 -8.96 -11.10
C PHE A 123 0.50 -7.81 -11.57
N MET A 124 1.11 -6.69 -11.99
CA MET A 124 0.39 -5.49 -12.42
C MET A 124 -0.48 -5.78 -13.63
N THR A 125 0.04 -6.48 -14.65
CA THR A 125 -0.74 -6.86 -15.83
C THR A 125 -1.96 -7.69 -15.46
N LYS A 126 -1.79 -8.68 -14.57
CA LYS A 126 -2.90 -9.55 -14.14
C LYS A 126 -3.91 -8.81 -13.27
N ALA A 127 -3.46 -7.90 -12.42
CA ALA A 127 -4.32 -7.17 -11.48
C ALA A 127 -5.10 -6.04 -12.17
N MET A 128 -4.55 -5.48 -13.24
CA MET A 128 -5.17 -4.41 -14.02
C MET A 128 -6.15 -4.90 -15.09
N ALA A 129 -5.93 -6.11 -15.64
CA ALA A 129 -6.88 -6.81 -16.52
C ALA A 129 -8.28 -6.91 -15.86
#